data_AF-A0A7S4DAZ5-F1
#
_entry.id   AF-A0A7S4DAZ5-F1
#
_cell.length_a   1.000
_cell.length_b   1.000
_cell.length_c   1.000
_cell.angle_alpha   90.00
_cell.angle_beta   90.00
_cell.angle_gamma   90.00
#
_symmetry.space_group_name_H-M   'P 1'
#
loop_
_entity.id
_entity.type
_entity.pdbx_description
1 polymer ?
#
loop_
_entity_poly.entity_id
_entity_poly.type
_entity_poly.pdbx_seq_one_letter_code
_entity_poly.pdbx_strand_id
1 'polypeptide(L)'
;VHVPAGTNLPGVARFYEAVLGARAEATSPGRARVRLGPRQRLTFAALPAGAPPPRPYDGWHLAVYVRDLPGAFARADALGAVFVNPRFAGTDAADTLEEAMRIQQFRLRDVVDPEDPAAAARASA
;
A
#
# COMPACT_ATOMS: atom_id res chain seq x y z
N VAL A 1 -8.62 -8.66 1.67
CA VAL A 1 -7.26 -9.20 1.90
C VAL A 1 -7.19 -9.74 3.32
N HIS A 2 -6.90 -11.02 3.49
CA HIS A 2 -6.64 -11.57 4.83
C HIS A 2 -5.18 -11.33 5.18
N VAL A 3 -4.92 -10.82 6.38
CA VAL A 3 -3.58 -10.54 6.90
C VAL A 3 -3.32 -11.36 8.16
N PRO A 4 -2.06 -11.62 8.53
CA PRO A 4 -1.75 -12.36 9.75
C PRO A 4 -2.39 -11.76 11.01
N ALA A 5 -2.56 -12.58 12.04
CA ALA A 5 -2.91 -12.08 13.36
C ALA A 5 -1.83 -11.09 13.86
N GLY A 6 -2.22 -10.01 14.53
CA GLY A 6 -1.30 -9.01 15.05
C GLY A 6 -0.78 -7.98 14.04
N THR A 7 -1.19 -8.04 12.76
CA THR A 7 -0.88 -6.97 11.79
C THR A 7 -1.37 -5.61 12.31
N ASN A 8 -0.53 -4.58 12.16
CA ASN A 8 -0.84 -3.19 12.52
C ASN A 8 -1.86 -2.58 11.53
N LEU A 9 -3.13 -2.91 11.73
CA LEU A 9 -4.25 -2.42 10.92
C LEU A 9 -4.48 -0.90 11.00
N PRO A 10 -4.27 -0.23 12.17
CA PRO A 10 -4.23 1.24 12.21
C PRO A 10 -3.17 1.82 11.26
N GLY A 11 -1.96 1.26 11.25
CA GLY A 11 -0.90 1.65 10.33
C GLY A 11 -1.26 1.45 8.85
N VAL A 12 -1.94 0.35 8.53
CA VAL A 12 -2.49 0.14 7.18
C VAL A 12 -3.47 1.25 6.82
N ALA A 13 -4.41 1.60 7.70
CA ALA A 13 -5.35 2.69 7.42
C ALA A 13 -4.62 4.03 7.21
N ARG A 14 -3.67 4.36 8.09
CA ARG A 14 -2.85 5.58 7.97
C ARG A 14 -2.07 5.64 6.67
N PHE A 15 -1.49 4.53 6.20
CA PHE A 15 -0.78 4.51 4.92
C PHE A 15 -1.71 4.92 3.76
N TYR A 16 -2.91 4.34 3.67
CA TYR A 16 -3.85 4.69 2.60
C TYR A 16 -4.35 6.13 2.70
N GLU A 17 -4.54 6.66 3.91
CA GLU A 17 -4.89 8.07 4.12
C GLU A 17 -3.75 9.02 3.76
N ALA A 18 -2.57 8.82 4.34
CA ALA A 18 -1.43 9.70 4.19
C ALA A 18 -0.83 9.61 2.78
N VAL A 19 -0.65 8.41 2.24
CA VAL A 19 0.05 8.23 0.95
C VAL A 19 -0.91 8.41 -0.22
N LEU A 20 -2.03 7.67 -0.23
CA LEU A 20 -2.95 7.65 -1.38
C LEU A 20 -4.10 8.66 -1.28
N GLY A 21 -4.23 9.38 -0.16
CA GLY A 21 -5.33 10.33 0.04
C GLY A 21 -6.71 9.67 0.15
N ALA A 22 -6.75 8.37 0.42
CA ALA A 22 -7.98 7.59 0.50
C ALA A 22 -8.52 7.57 1.93
N ARG A 23 -9.83 7.80 2.12
CA ARG A 23 -10.44 7.69 3.45
C ARG A 23 -10.36 6.26 3.94
N ALA A 24 -9.66 6.03 5.06
CA ALA A 24 -9.49 4.71 5.63
C ALA A 24 -9.75 4.71 7.14
N GLU A 25 -10.14 3.57 7.67
CA GLU A 25 -10.36 3.44 9.11
C GLU A 25 -10.05 2.02 9.58
N ALA A 26 -9.35 1.90 10.70
CA ALA A 26 -9.28 0.64 11.43
C ALA A 26 -10.56 0.47 12.24
N THR A 27 -11.25 -0.64 12.06
CA THR A 27 -12.49 -0.97 12.76
C THR A 27 -12.28 -2.16 13.68
N SER A 28 -12.86 -2.08 14.86
CA SER A 28 -13.03 -3.26 15.72
C SER A 28 -14.17 -4.15 15.21
N PRO A 29 -14.02 -5.48 15.22
CA PRO A 29 -12.79 -6.24 15.51
C PRO A 29 -11.90 -6.43 14.27
N GLY A 30 -10.61 -6.10 14.40
CA GLY A 30 -9.52 -6.62 13.56
C GLY A 30 -9.60 -6.35 12.05
N ARG A 31 -10.08 -5.18 11.61
CA ARG A 31 -10.13 -4.84 10.17
C ARG A 31 -9.60 -3.43 9.90
N ALA A 32 -9.07 -3.21 8.70
CA ALA A 32 -8.87 -1.87 8.13
C ALA A 32 -9.68 -1.76 6.82
N ARG A 33 -10.47 -0.70 6.68
CA ARG A 33 -11.34 -0.46 5.53
C ARG A 33 -10.90 0.80 4.82
N VAL A 34 -10.63 0.70 3.52
CA VAL A 34 -10.23 1.81 2.66
C VAL A 34 -11.33 2.04 1.64
N ARG A 35 -11.79 3.29 1.50
CA ARG A 35 -12.72 3.71 0.45
C ARG A 35 -11.92 4.14 -0.78
N LEU A 36 -12.08 3.41 -1.88
CA LEU A 36 -11.37 3.63 -3.16
C LEU A 36 -12.31 4.27 -4.20
N GLY A 37 -13.18 5.16 -3.75
CA GLY A 37 -14.25 5.77 -4.54
C GLY A 37 -15.66 5.47 -4.00
N PRO A 38 -16.72 5.87 -4.72
CA PRO A 38 -18.09 5.83 -4.20
C PRO A 38 -18.65 4.42 -3.96
N ARG A 39 -18.17 3.44 -4.73
CA ARG A 39 -18.71 2.07 -4.74
C ARG A 39 -17.66 0.99 -4.48
N GLN A 40 -16.40 1.37 -4.29
CA GLN A 40 -15.29 0.43 -4.13
C GLN A 40 -14.69 0.54 -2.73
N ARG A 41 -14.49 -0.62 -2.11
CA ARG A 41 -13.86 -0.74 -0.79
C ARG A 41 -12.83 -1.86 -0.81
N LEU A 42 -11.67 -1.56 -0.26
CA LEU A 42 -10.66 -2.57 0.08
C LEU A 42 -10.73 -2.82 1.58
N THR A 43 -10.79 -4.09 1.98
CA THR A 43 -10.77 -4.47 3.40
C THR A 43 -9.60 -5.39 3.67
N PHE A 44 -8.76 -4.99 4.61
CA PHE A 44 -7.80 -5.85 5.27
C PHE A 44 -8.47 -6.43 6.52
N ALA A 45 -8.40 -7.74 6.70
CA ALA A 45 -8.99 -8.42 7.84
C ALA A 45 -7.93 -9.33 8.47
N ALA A 46 -7.62 -9.10 9.75
CA ALA A 46 -6.73 -9.95 10.50
C ALA A 46 -7.37 -11.33 10.66
N LEU A 47 -6.56 -12.37 10.45
CA LEU A 47 -6.94 -13.73 10.78
C LEU A 47 -7.04 -13.89 12.30
N PRO A 48 -7.89 -14.81 12.80
CA PRO A 48 -7.93 -15.16 14.21
C PRO A 48 -6.56 -15.64 14.73
N ALA A 49 -6.29 -15.42 16.01
CA ALA A 49 -5.11 -16.00 16.66
C ALA A 49 -5.13 -17.53 16.50
N GLY A 50 -3.99 -18.11 16.09
CA GLY A 50 -3.85 -19.55 15.86
C GLY A 50 -4.39 -20.06 14.52
N ALA A 51 -4.98 -19.19 13.69
CA ALA A 51 -5.33 -19.57 12.31
C ALA A 51 -4.06 -19.83 11.48
N PRO A 52 -4.13 -20.71 10.45
CA PRO A 52 -3.03 -20.88 9.52
C PRO A 52 -2.66 -19.55 8.84
N PRO A 53 -1.40 -19.37 8.39
CA PRO A 53 -0.99 -18.15 7.71
C PRO A 53 -1.85 -17.90 6.47
N PRO A 54 -2.01 -16.63 6.03
CA PRO A 54 -2.70 -16.34 4.79
C PRO A 54 -1.99 -17.05 3.62
N ARG A 55 -2.73 -17.29 2.55
CA ARG A 55 -2.15 -17.87 1.33
C ARG A 55 -0.94 -17.06 0.89
N PRO A 56 0.15 -17.71 0.46
CA PRO A 56 1.28 -17.02 -0.15
C PRO A 56 0.80 -16.13 -1.30
N TYR A 57 1.55 -15.06 -1.55
CA TYR A 57 1.32 -14.20 -2.70
C TYR A 57 1.38 -15.01 -3.99
N ASP A 58 0.30 -15.00 -4.76
CA ASP A 58 0.13 -15.77 -6.01
C ASP A 58 0.04 -14.87 -7.25
N GLY A 59 0.48 -13.61 -7.15
CA GLY A 59 0.54 -12.69 -8.29
C GLY A 59 -0.64 -11.73 -8.42
N TRP A 60 -1.57 -11.70 -7.45
CA TRP A 60 -2.67 -10.74 -7.48
C TRP A 60 -2.17 -9.29 -7.45
N HIS A 61 -2.70 -8.46 -8.34
CA HIS A 61 -2.33 -7.05 -8.42
C HIS A 61 -3.57 -6.19 -8.24
N LEU A 62 -3.44 -5.10 -7.47
CA LEU A 62 -4.50 -4.12 -7.28
C LEU A 62 -4.08 -2.78 -7.91
N ALA A 63 -4.80 -2.37 -8.95
CA ALA A 63 -4.70 -1.02 -9.50
C ALA A 63 -5.68 -0.10 -8.77
N VAL A 64 -5.18 1.03 -8.25
CA VAL A 64 -5.98 2.03 -7.56
C VAL A 64 -5.78 3.38 -8.24
N TYR A 65 -6.88 3.99 -8.67
CA TYR A 65 -6.87 5.36 -9.18
C TYR A 65 -6.75 6.36 -8.03
N VAL A 66 -5.82 7.30 -8.17
CA VAL A 66 -5.61 8.40 -7.24
C VAL A 66 -5.95 9.72 -7.90
N ARG A 67 -6.41 10.70 -7.09
CA ARG A 67 -6.71 12.05 -7.58
C ARG A 67 -5.45 12.89 -7.78
N ASP A 68 -4.47 12.72 -6.91
CA ASP A 68 -3.22 13.48 -6.85
C ASP A 68 -2.04 12.51 -7.02
N LEU A 69 -1.71 12.20 -8.27
CA LEU A 69 -0.61 11.28 -8.59
C LEU A 69 0.75 11.84 -8.17
N PRO A 70 1.11 13.11 -8.46
CA PRO A 70 2.40 13.66 -8.03
C PRO A 70 2.59 13.63 -6.51
N GLY A 71 1.59 14.05 -5.74
CA GLY A 71 1.70 14.04 -4.30
C GLY A 71 1.69 12.62 -3.73
N ALA A 72 0.91 11.70 -4.29
CA ALA A 72 0.92 10.30 -3.86
C ALA A 72 2.28 9.65 -4.11
N PHE A 73 2.91 9.93 -5.26
CA PHE A 73 4.27 9.51 -5.55
C PHE A 73 5.25 10.07 -4.52
N ALA A 74 5.27 11.39 -4.31
CA ALA A 74 6.22 12.02 -3.39
C ALA A 74 6.11 11.49 -1.94
N ARG A 75 4.88 11.24 -1.47
CA ARG A 75 4.64 10.68 -0.13
C ARG A 75 5.05 9.20 -0.04
N ALA A 76 4.87 8.43 -1.12
CA ALA A 76 5.34 7.05 -1.17
C ALA A 76 6.88 6.98 -1.23
N ASP A 77 7.49 7.84 -2.03
CA ASP A 77 8.94 7.93 -2.21
C ASP A 77 9.65 8.33 -0.91
N ALA A 78 9.07 9.30 -0.17
CA ALA A 78 9.55 9.68 1.16
C ALA A 78 9.55 8.53 2.19
N LEU A 79 8.75 7.48 1.96
CA LEU A 79 8.71 6.26 2.77
C LEU A 79 9.55 5.12 2.19
N GLY A 80 10.22 5.32 1.05
CA GLY A 80 10.90 4.27 0.29
C GLY A 80 9.95 3.20 -0.27
N ALA A 81 8.65 3.50 -0.39
CA ALA A 81 7.63 2.52 -0.75
C ALA A 81 7.45 2.34 -2.26
N VAL A 82 8.02 3.24 -3.08
CA VAL A 82 8.00 3.15 -4.54
C VAL A 82 8.78 1.92 -4.98
N PHE A 83 8.17 1.12 -5.85
CA PHE A 83 8.73 -0.13 -6.30
C PHE A 83 8.70 -0.22 -7.83
N VAL A 84 9.85 -0.51 -8.44
CA VAL A 84 9.92 -0.95 -9.83
C VAL A 84 9.95 -2.47 -9.85
N ASN A 85 8.95 -3.07 -10.50
CA ASN A 85 8.96 -4.51 -10.70
C ASN A 85 10.09 -4.88 -11.67
N PRO A 86 11.06 -5.74 -11.29
CA PRO A 86 12.18 -6.12 -12.15
C PRO A 86 11.75 -6.66 -13.52
N ARG A 87 10.56 -7.25 -13.61
CA ARG A 87 9.95 -7.69 -14.87
C ARG A 87 9.78 -6.55 -15.90
N PHE A 88 9.65 -5.32 -15.44
CA PHE A 88 9.34 -4.14 -16.26
C PHE A 88 10.43 -3.06 -16.24
N ALA A 89 11.61 -3.36 -15.69
CA ALA A 89 12.68 -2.38 -15.49
C ALA A 89 13.14 -1.67 -16.77
N GLY A 90 12.93 -2.28 -17.95
CA GLY A 90 13.31 -1.70 -19.25
C GLY A 90 12.16 -1.07 -20.05
N THR A 91 10.91 -1.08 -19.56
CA THR A 91 9.74 -0.66 -20.35
C THR A 91 8.74 0.20 -19.58
N ASP A 92 8.59 -0.03 -18.28
CA ASP A 92 7.56 0.57 -17.42
C ASP A 92 8.11 0.66 -15.98
N ALA A 93 9.15 1.48 -15.85
CA ALA A 93 9.84 1.78 -14.60
C ALA A 93 9.55 3.24 -14.20
N ALA A 94 8.60 3.42 -13.27
CA ALA A 94 8.32 4.71 -12.65
C ALA A 94 9.03 4.79 -11.29
N ASP A 95 10.35 4.94 -11.31
CA ASP A 95 11.20 5.21 -10.13
C ASP A 95 11.42 6.71 -9.88
N THR A 96 11.03 7.58 -10.82
CA THR A 96 11.02 9.03 -10.65
C THR A 96 9.63 9.61 -10.83
N LEU A 97 9.41 10.80 -10.29
CA LEU A 97 8.15 11.53 -10.47
C LEU A 97 7.89 11.85 -11.95
N GLU A 98 8.94 12.21 -12.70
CA GLU A 98 8.85 12.50 -14.13
C GLU A 98 8.34 11.28 -14.90
N GLU A 99 8.93 10.11 -14.66
CA GLU A 99 8.48 8.87 -15.29
C GLU A 99 7.07 8.47 -14.85
N ALA A 100 6.77 8.54 -13.54
CA ALA A 100 5.43 8.27 -13.03
C ALA A 100 4.36 9.14 -13.69
N MET A 101 4.68 10.40 -13.97
CA MET A 101 3.81 11.32 -14.71
C MET A 101 3.73 10.98 -16.19
N ARG A 102 4.84 10.62 -16.83
CA ARG A 102 4.89 10.22 -18.24
C ARG A 102 4.03 9.00 -18.51
N ILE A 103 4.04 8.00 -17.62
CA ILE A 103 3.30 6.74 -17.77
C ILE A 103 2.00 6.68 -16.96
N GLN A 104 1.70 7.73 -16.20
CA GLN A 104 0.47 7.88 -15.39
C GLN A 104 0.27 6.79 -14.31
N GLN A 105 1.36 6.24 -13.79
CA GLN A 105 1.31 5.23 -12.73
C GLN A 105 2.62 5.14 -11.96
N PHE A 106 2.55 4.59 -10.75
CA PHE A 106 3.69 4.05 -10.01
C PHE A 106 3.21 2.82 -9.24
N ARG A 107 4.14 2.03 -8.71
CA ARG A 107 3.81 0.80 -7.99
C ARG A 107 4.33 0.84 -6.57
N LEU A 108 3.62 0.12 -5.71
CA LEU A 108 3.95 -0.10 -4.32
C LEU A 108 4.05 -1.61 -4.13
N ARG A 109 5.03 -2.07 -3.34
CA ARG A 109 5.13 -3.48 -2.94
C ARG A 109 4.58 -3.70 -1.53
N ASP A 110 4.98 -2.83 -0.62
CA ASP A 110 4.74 -2.96 0.81
C ASP A 110 3.88 -1.80 1.33
N VAL A 111 3.02 -2.10 2.32
CA VAL A 111 2.26 -1.09 3.05
C VAL A 111 3.03 -0.77 4.33
N VAL A 112 3.59 0.44 4.39
CA VAL A 112 4.48 0.91 5.45
C VAL A 112 3.71 1.86 6.35
N ASP A 113 3.64 1.62 7.66
CA ASP A 113 2.99 2.58 8.55
C ASP A 113 3.84 3.86 8.64
N PRO A 114 3.33 5.03 8.21
CA PRO A 114 4.11 6.28 8.21
C PRO A 114 4.48 6.75 9.61
N GLU A 115 3.83 6.25 10.66
CA GLU A 115 4.13 6.57 12.06
C GLU A 115 4.98 5.50 12.76
N ASP A 116 5.35 4.41 12.07
CA ASP A 116 6.21 3.37 12.65
C ASP A 116 7.69 3.73 12.45
N PRO A 117 8.42 4.08 13.53
CA PRO A 117 9.82 4.49 13.44
C PRO A 117 10.76 3.38 12.92
N ALA A 118 10.35 2.10 12.98
CA ALA A 118 11.13 0.97 12.49
C ALA A 118 10.85 0.61 11.02
N ALA A 119 9.93 1.32 10.35
CA ALA A 119 9.50 1.01 9.00
C ALA A 119 10.39 1.67 7.93
N ALA A 120 10.90 2.88 8.20
CA ALA A 120 11.84 3.60 7.34
C ALA A 120 13.15 2.84 7.07
N ALA A 121 13.60 2.00 8.00
CA ALA A 121 14.85 1.22 7.87
C ALA A 121 14.72 -0.05 7.01
N ARG A 122 13.49 -0.54 6.75
CA ARG A 122 13.23 -1.81 6.05
C ARG A 122 12.90 -1.65 4.56
N ALA A 123 12.59 -0.44 4.12
CA ALA A 123 12.29 -0.15 2.71
C ALA A 123 13.53 -0.13 1.79
N SER A 124 14.73 -0.12 2.37
CA SER A 124 16.02 -0.04 1.66
C SER A 124 16.78 -1.37 1.55
N ALA A 125 16.16 -2.48 1.95
CA ALA A 125 16.73 -3.84 1.94
C ALA A 125 16.03 -4.74 0.91
#